data_AF-Q4RQX9-F1
#
_entry.id   AF-Q4RQX9-F1
#
_cell.length_a   1.000
_cell.length_b   1.000
_cell.length_c   1.000
_cell.angle_alpha   90.00
_cell.angle_beta   90.00
_cell.angle_gamma   90.00
#
_symmetry.space_group_name_H-M   'P 1'
#
loop_
_entity.id
_entity.type
_entity.pdbx_description
1 polymer ?
#
loop_
_entity_poly.entity_id
_entity_poly.type
_entity_poly.pdbx_seq_one_letter_code
_entity_poly.pdbx_strand_id
1 'polypeptide(L)'
;MYPAFKDVWNHIHDVLLPKYSQELNGVNIMSGPIFDNDFDGNVDPLQESSEKRARDMPTHFFMILTSCRNATLGPAECKGPLRARSFILPHRSNHTESCATGSDLTWVEDWLQLHVARVRDIELLSGLSFYHDRLLVAETLQLKTFIH
;
A
#
# COMPACT_ATOMS: atom_id res chain seq x y z
N MET A 1 4.62 -11.09 -10.06
CA MET A 1 5.38 -9.82 -9.98
C MET A 1 6.47 -9.83 -11.04
N TYR A 2 6.65 -8.74 -11.77
CA TYR A 2 7.81 -8.54 -12.62
C TYR A 2 9.09 -8.61 -11.80
N PRO A 3 10.21 -9.15 -12.34
CA PRO A 3 11.47 -9.24 -11.61
C PRO A 3 11.93 -7.88 -11.04
N ALA A 4 11.89 -6.83 -11.85
CA ALA A 4 12.29 -5.48 -11.41
C ALA A 4 11.45 -4.95 -10.23
N PHE A 5 10.13 -5.18 -10.25
CA PHE A 5 9.27 -4.81 -9.13
C PHE A 5 9.51 -5.69 -7.90
N LYS A 6 9.83 -6.97 -8.09
CA LYS A 6 10.13 -7.89 -6.99
C LYS A 6 11.34 -7.43 -6.18
N ASP A 7 12.37 -6.89 -6.83
CA ASP A 7 13.54 -6.35 -6.14
C ASP A 7 13.17 -5.16 -5.24
N VAL A 8 12.33 -4.26 -5.75
CA VAL A 8 11.77 -3.13 -4.98
C VAL A 8 10.91 -3.64 -3.83
N TRP A 9 10.01 -4.59 -4.10
CA TRP A 9 9.12 -5.18 -3.10
C TRP A 9 9.88 -5.83 -1.95
N ASN A 10 10.94 -6.59 -2.26
CA ASN A 10 11.81 -7.20 -1.27
C ASN A 10 12.55 -6.13 -0.46
N HIS A 11 13.11 -5.09 -1.10
CA HIS A 11 13.79 -4.01 -0.38
C HIS A 11 12.85 -3.27 0.59
N ILE A 12 11.60 -3.02 0.19
CA ILE A 12 10.58 -2.46 1.08
C ILE A 12 10.42 -3.36 2.32
N HIS A 13 10.25 -4.68 2.13
CA HIS A 13 9.98 -5.60 3.23
C HIS A 13 11.19 -5.91 4.11
N ASP A 14 12.38 -5.99 3.52
CA ASP A 14 13.60 -6.41 4.22
C ASP A 14 14.34 -5.24 4.88
N VAL A 15 14.14 -4.00 4.37
CA VAL A 15 14.88 -2.81 4.84
C VAL A 15 13.93 -1.74 5.40
N LEU A 16 12.94 -1.31 4.62
CA LEU A 16 12.11 -0.15 5.01
C LEU A 16 11.07 -0.48 6.08
N LEU A 17 10.39 -1.63 5.98
CA LEU A 17 9.38 -2.04 6.97
C LEU A 17 9.99 -2.28 8.37
N PRO A 18 11.16 -2.93 8.54
CA PRO A 18 11.83 -3.01 9.82
C PRO A 18 12.16 -1.64 10.42
N LYS A 19 12.63 -0.69 9.59
CA LYS A 19 12.90 0.70 10.01
C LYS A 19 11.61 1.36 10.52
N TYR A 20 10.52 1.33 9.75
CA TYR A 20 9.23 1.90 10.18
C TYR A 20 8.66 1.20 11.43
N SER A 21 8.84 -0.11 11.56
CA SER A 21 8.41 -0.85 12.75
C SER A 21 9.17 -0.40 14.00
N GLN A 22 10.46 -0.10 13.91
CA GLN A 22 11.24 0.41 15.04
C GLN A 22 10.83 1.84 15.41
N GLU A 23 10.67 2.72 14.41
CA GLU A 23 10.30 4.12 14.61
C GLU A 23 8.89 4.30 15.20
N LEU A 24 7.96 3.41 14.87
CA LEU A 24 6.55 3.52 15.23
C LEU A 24 6.12 2.59 16.38
N ASN A 25 7.07 1.92 17.04
CA ASN A 25 6.80 0.92 18.08
C ASN A 25 5.86 -0.20 17.60
N GLY A 26 6.13 -0.69 16.39
CA GLY A 26 5.33 -1.69 15.69
C GLY A 26 4.41 -1.08 14.64
N VAL A 27 4.23 -1.83 13.55
CA VAL A 27 3.29 -1.50 12.47
C VAL A 27 2.45 -2.72 12.12
N ASN A 28 1.16 -2.51 11.92
CA ASN A 28 0.31 -3.48 11.23
C ASN A 28 0.39 -3.20 9.73
N ILE A 29 0.60 -4.25 8.94
CA ILE A 29 0.74 -4.16 7.48
C ILE A 29 -0.42 -4.89 6.83
N MET A 30 -1.12 -4.22 5.93
CA MET A 30 -2.06 -4.84 4.99
C MET A 30 -1.58 -4.56 3.57
N SER A 31 -1.47 -5.59 2.74
CA SER A 31 -1.05 -5.44 1.35
C SER A 31 -1.81 -6.40 0.44
N GLY A 32 -1.89 -6.04 -0.84
CA GLY A 32 -2.61 -6.83 -1.82
C GLY A 32 -2.50 -6.29 -3.25
N PRO A 33 -2.96 -7.06 -4.24
CA PRO A 33 -2.98 -6.63 -5.62
C PRO A 33 -4.11 -5.63 -5.89
N ILE A 34 -3.93 -4.81 -6.92
CA ILE A 34 -4.95 -3.95 -7.53
C ILE A 34 -5.05 -4.30 -9.01
N PHE A 35 -6.27 -4.38 -9.52
CA PHE A 35 -6.58 -4.57 -10.92
C PHE A 35 -7.44 -3.40 -11.37
N ASP A 36 -6.81 -2.50 -12.12
CA ASP A 36 -7.40 -1.28 -12.67
C ASP A 36 -6.76 -1.07 -14.05
N ASN A 37 -7.30 -1.76 -15.06
CA ASN A 37 -6.75 -1.78 -16.41
C ASN A 37 -7.27 -0.64 -17.28
N ASP A 38 -8.42 -0.05 -16.93
CA ASP A 38 -8.98 1.12 -17.60
C ASP A 38 -8.55 2.44 -16.94
N PHE A 39 -7.84 2.37 -15.81
CA PHE A 39 -7.24 3.49 -15.09
C PHE A 39 -8.27 4.50 -14.58
N ASP A 40 -9.48 4.03 -14.26
CA ASP A 40 -10.58 4.88 -13.80
C ASP A 40 -10.56 5.10 -12.27
N GLY A 41 -9.66 4.43 -11.55
CA GLY A 41 -9.50 4.53 -10.11
C GLY A 41 -10.43 3.61 -9.30
N ASN A 42 -11.14 2.68 -9.95
CA ASN A 42 -12.00 1.69 -9.32
C ASN A 42 -11.52 0.27 -9.64
N VAL A 43 -11.95 -0.67 -8.81
CA VAL A 43 -11.66 -2.09 -9.04
C VAL A 43 -12.35 -2.60 -10.31
N ASP A 44 -11.58 -3.26 -11.19
CA ASP A 44 -12.12 -3.92 -12.37
C ASP A 44 -13.12 -5.02 -11.99
N PRO A 45 -14.22 -5.21 -12.75
CA PRO A 45 -15.16 -6.30 -12.51
C PRO A 45 -14.52 -7.68 -12.76
N LEU A 46 -14.96 -8.68 -11.99
CA LEU A 46 -14.61 -10.08 -12.21
C LEU A 46 -15.22 -10.56 -13.53
N GLN A 47 -14.40 -10.95 -14.50
CA GLN A 47 -14.90 -11.51 -15.75
C GLN A 47 -15.10 -13.03 -15.68
N GLU A 48 -16.28 -13.48 -16.15
CA GLU A 48 -16.61 -14.88 -16.32
C GLU A 48 -16.02 -15.42 -17.65
N SER A 49 -14.87 -16.08 -17.55
CA SER A 49 -14.33 -17.07 -18.50
C SER A 49 -13.58 -16.61 -19.76
N SER A 50 -12.51 -17.36 -20.05
CA SER A 50 -11.64 -17.40 -21.25
C SER A 50 -10.61 -16.27 -21.50
N GLU A 51 -10.83 -15.03 -21.06
CA GLU A 51 -9.84 -13.92 -21.17
C GLU A 51 -8.92 -13.75 -19.94
N LYS A 52 -8.97 -14.69 -18.99
CA LYS A 52 -8.22 -14.65 -17.72
C LYS A 52 -6.73 -14.32 -17.86
N ARG A 53 -6.07 -14.81 -18.92
CA ARG A 53 -4.61 -14.71 -19.07
C ARG A 53 -4.05 -13.29 -19.16
N ALA A 54 -4.82 -12.31 -19.65
CA ALA A 54 -4.38 -10.91 -19.72
C ALA A 54 -4.63 -10.14 -18.42
N ARG A 55 -5.59 -10.62 -17.60
CA ARG A 55 -5.96 -10.04 -16.29
C ARG A 55 -5.23 -10.69 -15.10
N ASP A 56 -4.32 -11.63 -15.36
CA ASP A 56 -3.59 -12.38 -14.33
C ASP A 56 -2.53 -11.53 -13.61
N MET A 57 -2.17 -10.36 -14.14
CA MET A 57 -1.16 -9.49 -13.54
C MET A 57 -1.78 -8.23 -12.94
N PRO A 58 -1.56 -7.95 -11.64
CA PRO A 58 -1.99 -6.70 -11.01
C PRO A 58 -1.40 -5.49 -11.74
N THR A 59 -2.17 -4.42 -11.89
CA THR A 59 -1.65 -3.13 -12.38
C THR A 59 -0.87 -2.40 -11.29
N HIS A 60 -1.29 -2.58 -10.04
CA HIS A 60 -0.61 -2.04 -8.86
C HIS A 60 -0.60 -3.04 -7.70
N PHE A 61 0.20 -2.75 -6.67
CA PHE A 61 0.08 -3.36 -5.36
C PHE A 61 -0.14 -2.27 -4.32
N PHE A 62 -1.07 -2.47 -3.40
CA PHE A 62 -1.22 -1.56 -2.27
C PHE A 62 -0.46 -2.04 -1.04
N MET A 63 -0.12 -1.09 -0.18
CA MET A 63 0.36 -1.35 1.17
C MET A 63 -0.20 -0.29 2.11
N ILE A 64 -0.76 -0.72 3.24
CA ILE A 64 -1.25 0.14 4.32
C ILE A 64 -0.46 -0.20 5.58
N LEU A 65 0.26 0.78 6.10
CA LEU A 65 0.95 0.73 7.38
C LEU A 65 0.10 1.43 8.42
N THR A 66 -0.32 0.70 9.45
CA THR A 66 -1.13 1.24 10.54
C THR A 66 -0.37 1.14 11.85
N SER A 67 -0.23 2.26 12.55
CA SER A 67 0.35 2.33 13.89
C SER A 67 -0.57 3.07 14.86
N CYS A 68 -0.25 3.04 16.14
CA CYS A 68 -0.94 3.85 17.13
C CYS A 68 -0.47 5.30 17.02
N ARG A 69 -1.38 6.27 17.16
CA ARG A 69 -0.98 7.69 17.24
C ARG A 69 -0.14 7.97 18.48
N ASN A 70 -0.36 7.21 19.55
CA ASN A 70 0.52 7.19 20.71
C ASN A 70 1.68 6.22 20.48
N ALA A 71 2.88 6.75 20.23
CA ALA A 71 4.08 5.94 19.95
C ALA A 71 4.51 5.03 21.11
N THR A 72 3.99 5.21 22.33
CA THR A 72 4.28 4.30 23.45
C THR A 72 3.53 2.98 23.37
N LEU A 73 2.53 2.86 22.50
CA LEU A 73 1.69 1.67 22.37
C LEU A 73 1.88 1.01 21.00
N GLY A 74 1.98 -0.32 21.01
CA GLY A 74 1.99 -1.08 19.77
C GLY A 74 0.60 -1.14 19.11
N PRO A 75 0.52 -1.48 17.81
CA PRO A 75 -0.75 -1.54 17.07
C PRO A 75 -1.80 -2.48 17.69
N ALA A 76 -1.36 -3.59 18.30
CA ALA A 76 -2.24 -4.59 18.90
C ALA A 76 -2.91 -4.09 20.19
N GLU A 77 -2.24 -3.23 20.95
CA GLU A 77 -2.70 -2.70 22.23
C GLU A 77 -3.39 -1.33 22.10
N CYS A 78 -3.35 -0.74 20.90
CA CYS A 78 -3.92 0.57 20.63
C CYS A 78 -5.45 0.54 20.68
N LYS A 79 -6.00 1.21 21.71
CA LYS A 79 -7.44 1.49 21.87
C LYS A 79 -7.83 2.91 21.45
N GLY A 80 -6.84 3.74 21.10
CA GLY A 80 -7.00 5.15 20.75
C GLY A 80 -6.94 5.41 19.25
N PRO A 81 -6.78 6.68 18.84
CA PRO A 81 -6.69 7.04 17.44
C PRO A 81 -5.51 6.37 16.75
N LEU A 82 -5.75 5.88 15.54
CA LEU A 82 -4.76 5.25 14.69
C LEU A 82 -4.08 6.28 13.78
N ARG A 83 -2.92 5.91 13.24
CA ARG A 83 -2.25 6.59 12.14
C ARG A 83 -2.05 5.59 11.02
N ALA A 84 -2.43 5.97 9.80
CA ALA A 84 -2.29 5.12 8.63
C ALA A 84 -1.45 5.84 7.58
N ARG A 85 -0.46 5.13 7.01
CA ARG A 85 0.31 5.54 5.83
C ARG A 85 0.12 4.50 4.76
N SER A 86 -0.34 4.92 3.60
CA SER A 86 -0.74 4.02 2.52
C SER A 86 -0.04 4.36 1.21
N PHE A 87 0.19 3.32 0.41
CA PHE A 87 0.88 3.40 -0.86
C PHE A 87 0.13 2.59 -1.91
N ILE A 88 0.12 3.09 -3.15
CA ILE A 88 -0.35 2.37 -4.33
C ILE A 88 0.80 2.30 -5.33
N LEU A 89 1.44 1.14 -5.41
CA LEU A 89 2.72 0.96 -6.09
C LEU A 89 2.51 0.40 -7.51
N PRO A 90 2.92 1.13 -8.57
CA PRO A 90 2.73 0.66 -9.93
C PRO A 90 3.58 -0.57 -10.22
N HIS A 91 2.93 -1.62 -10.70
CA HIS A 91 3.53 -2.91 -10.93
C HIS A 91 4.16 -2.97 -12.33
N ARG A 92 5.37 -2.43 -12.47
CA ARG A 92 6.06 -2.27 -13.77
C ARG A 92 7.23 -3.23 -13.96
N SER A 93 7.61 -3.45 -15.22
CA SER A 93 8.70 -4.36 -15.61
C SER A 93 10.09 -3.73 -15.57
N ASN A 94 10.20 -2.42 -15.32
CA ASN A 94 11.44 -1.66 -15.30
C ASN A 94 11.37 -0.53 -14.26
N HIS A 95 12.51 0.14 -14.02
CA HIS A 95 12.63 1.27 -13.08
C HIS A 95 12.71 2.63 -13.79
N THR A 96 12.09 2.77 -14.97
CA THR A 96 12.22 4.01 -15.78
C THR A 96 11.65 5.24 -15.08
N GLU A 97 10.68 5.06 -14.18
CA GLU A 97 10.10 6.15 -13.38
C GLU A 97 11.12 6.77 -12.43
N SER A 98 11.99 5.95 -11.85
CA SER A 98 13.00 6.39 -10.88
C SER A 98 14.34 6.76 -11.53
N CYS A 99 14.44 6.64 -12.86
CA CYS A 99 15.68 6.84 -13.63
C CYS A 99 16.88 6.02 -13.09
N ALA A 100 16.61 4.92 -12.39
CA ALA A 100 17.64 4.14 -11.73
C ALA A 100 18.46 3.35 -12.76
N THR A 101 19.79 3.40 -12.60
CA THR A 101 20.73 2.61 -13.40
C THR A 101 21.49 1.65 -12.51
N GLY A 102 21.49 0.36 -12.84
CA GLY A 102 22.18 -0.68 -12.06
C GLY A 102 21.30 -1.27 -10.95
N SER A 103 21.94 -1.77 -9.88
CA SER A 103 21.29 -2.52 -8.80
C SER A 103 21.08 -1.72 -7.51
N ASP A 104 21.30 -0.40 -7.55
CA ASP A 104 21.06 0.46 -6.40
C ASP A 104 19.55 0.63 -6.16
N LEU A 105 19.12 0.51 -4.91
CA LEU A 105 17.73 0.64 -4.45
C LEU A 105 17.54 1.76 -3.43
N THR A 106 18.55 2.63 -3.24
CA THR A 106 18.45 3.80 -2.33
C THR A 106 17.30 4.76 -2.69
N TRP A 107 16.88 4.79 -3.95
CA TRP A 107 15.76 5.59 -4.46
C TRP A 107 14.37 5.07 -4.04
N VAL A 108 14.27 3.85 -3.51
CA VAL A 108 12.97 3.20 -3.25
C VAL A 108 12.17 3.95 -2.18
N GLU A 109 12.82 4.52 -1.17
CA GLU A 109 12.10 5.29 -0.13
C GLU A 109 11.46 6.57 -0.70
N ASP A 110 12.15 7.26 -1.61
CA ASP A 110 11.61 8.44 -2.30
C ASP A 110 10.50 8.06 -3.28
N TRP A 111 10.65 6.94 -3.99
CA TRP A 111 9.62 6.42 -4.88
C TRP A 111 8.36 5.99 -4.12
N LEU A 112 8.49 5.43 -2.90
CA LEU A 112 7.34 5.22 -2.02
C LEU A 112 6.62 6.54 -1.68
N GLN A 113 7.37 7.63 -1.44
CA GLN A 113 6.75 8.93 -1.15
C GLN A 113 5.93 9.46 -2.32
N LEU A 114 6.43 9.26 -3.54
CA LEU A 114 5.71 9.65 -4.76
C LEU A 114 4.37 8.93 -4.90
N HIS A 115 4.29 7.69 -4.42
CA HIS A 115 3.13 6.81 -4.51
C HIS A 115 2.30 6.73 -3.23
N VAL A 116 2.43 7.72 -2.34
CA VAL A 116 1.53 7.85 -1.19
C VAL A 116 0.11 8.11 -1.66
N ALA A 117 -0.83 7.38 -1.08
CA ALA A 117 -2.25 7.50 -1.36
C ALA A 117 -3.05 7.48 -0.06
N ARG A 118 -4.34 7.84 -0.13
CA ARG A 118 -5.25 7.70 1.00
C ARG A 118 -5.70 6.25 1.11
N VAL A 119 -6.08 5.80 2.31
CA VAL A 119 -6.69 4.48 2.46
C VAL A 119 -7.97 4.37 1.63
N ARG A 120 -8.71 5.47 1.48
CA ARG A 120 -9.91 5.51 0.65
C ARG A 120 -9.64 5.20 -0.83
N ASP A 121 -8.49 5.61 -1.36
CA ASP A 121 -8.09 5.32 -2.75
C ASP A 121 -7.86 3.81 -2.93
N ILE A 122 -7.24 3.18 -1.94
CA ILE A 122 -7.07 1.71 -1.92
C ILE A 122 -8.42 1.01 -1.83
N GLU A 123 -9.37 1.50 -1.03
CA GLU A 123 -10.72 0.92 -0.96
C GLU A 123 -11.46 0.97 -2.32
N LEU A 124 -11.30 2.06 -3.08
CA LEU A 124 -11.88 2.17 -4.43
C LEU A 124 -11.26 1.13 -5.38
N LEU A 125 -9.93 1.07 -5.40
CA LEU A 125 -9.15 0.22 -6.32
C LEU A 125 -9.16 -1.27 -6.00
N SER A 126 -9.47 -1.64 -4.75
CA SER A 126 -9.48 -3.05 -4.32
C SER A 126 -10.90 -3.60 -4.08
N GLY A 127 -11.90 -2.73 -3.97
CA GLY A 127 -13.25 -3.11 -3.53
C GLY A 127 -13.31 -3.58 -2.06
N LEU A 128 -12.22 -3.45 -1.30
CA LEU A 128 -12.18 -3.78 0.12
C LEU A 128 -12.65 -2.59 0.97
N SER A 129 -12.97 -2.86 2.24
CA SER A 129 -13.13 -1.80 3.21
C SER A 129 -12.51 -2.12 4.56
N PHE A 130 -11.75 -1.15 5.08
CA PHE A 130 -10.84 -1.32 6.22
C PHE A 130 -11.36 -0.69 7.52
N TYR A 131 -10.80 -1.13 8.65
CA TYR A 131 -11.02 -0.58 10.00
C TYR A 131 -12.44 -0.66 10.56
N HIS A 132 -13.28 -1.57 10.04
CA HIS A 132 -14.58 -1.87 10.64
C HIS A 132 -14.42 -2.19 12.13
N ASP A 133 -15.32 -1.63 12.95
CA ASP A 133 -15.41 -1.84 14.40
C ASP A 133 -14.15 -1.48 15.21
N ARG A 134 -13.22 -0.71 14.63
CA ARG A 134 -12.00 -0.26 15.35
C ARG A 134 -12.12 1.14 15.96
N LEU A 135 -12.84 2.05 15.30
CA LEU A 135 -13.02 3.45 15.71
C LEU A 135 -14.46 3.88 15.46
N LEU A 136 -14.84 5.09 15.93
CA LEU A 136 -16.10 5.69 15.51
C LEU A 136 -16.11 5.91 13.99
N VAL A 137 -17.30 5.90 13.38
CA VAL A 137 -17.43 6.03 11.92
C VAL A 137 -16.80 7.34 11.41
N ALA A 138 -17.06 8.46 12.08
CA ALA A 138 -16.50 9.75 11.69
C ALA A 138 -14.96 9.77 11.77
N GLU A 139 -14.39 9.20 12.82
CA GLU A 139 -12.93 9.08 12.99
C GLU A 139 -12.32 8.15 11.95
N THR A 140 -13.03 7.07 11.60
CA THR A 140 -12.63 6.13 10.55
C THR A 140 -12.59 6.81 9.18
N LEU A 141 -13.58 7.65 8.86
CA LEU A 141 -13.61 8.40 7.60
C LEU A 141 -12.49 9.46 7.55
N GLN A 142 -12.22 10.15 8.66
CA GLN A 142 -11.08 11.07 8.76
C GLN A 142 -9.76 10.33 8.53
N LEU A 143 -9.55 9.18 9.20
CA LEU A 143 -8.38 8.35 8.99
C LEU A 143 -8.25 7.91 7.53
N LYS A 144 -9.35 7.49 6.90
CA LYS A 144 -9.35 6.97 5.52
C LYS A 144 -9.06 8.03 4.46
N THR A 145 -9.40 9.28 4.73
CA THR A 145 -9.25 10.40 3.78
C THR A 145 -7.99 11.22 4.00
N PHE A 146 -7.27 10.97 5.10
CA PHE A 146 -6.00 11.61 5.41
C PHE A 146 -4.91 11.20 4.41
N ILE A 147 -4.07 12.16 4.00
CA ILE A 147 -2.88 11.93 3.17
C ILE A 147 -1.65 12.43 3.93
N HIS A 148 -0.56 11.68 3.85
CA HIS A 148 0.65 11.90 4.64
C HIS A 148 1.62 12.89 4.03
#